data_AF-A0A919N1U2-F1
#
_entry.id   AF-A0A919N1U2-F1
#
_cell.length_a   1.000
_cell.length_b   1.000
_cell.length_c   1.000
_cell.angle_alpha   90.00
_cell.angle_beta   90.00
_cell.angle_gamma   90.00
#
_symmetry.space_group_name_H-M   'P 1'
#
loop_
_entity.id
_entity.type
_entity.pdbx_description
1 polymer ?
#
loop_
_entity_poly.entity_id
_entity_poly.type
_entity_poly.pdbx_seq_one_letter_code
_entity_poly.pdbx_strand_id
1 'polypeptide(L)'
;MTTTTATRSAYPPAVEALIPRARALAATLDRPLSRNILMKQFRIGSPKATAVMEALTADTAVPDATEQEAPPAGRGVLELVPPPVSAPPAEAPATDAGPVVDAAPATAPRAEVEPPPPAPPVAHAAARRASQVTRYGMAALLSLVGVLLAGVIVAPIALSSQDIIAWAGSPFGLGLSGPWPLVTFFALDAAAAVCVGLVVYCAWRGESAGVFAWLVWAFAGMSAYANYSHSTGSIAKDAVWFFPAMSLAGPFLLEIIVRRVRRWVQEGTGQRARHSVSFGAARWIPGVGALRETYGAWRLARLDGITDARHAVTAYRRLCPDGSIRILRALRNRDRKS
;
A
#
# COMPACT_ATOMS: atom_id res chain seq x y z
N MET A 1 15.36 15.90 -68.03
CA MET A 1 14.90 15.86 -66.62
C MET A 1 15.81 14.92 -65.87
N THR A 2 16.76 15.46 -65.12
CA THR A 2 17.78 14.68 -64.41
C THR A 2 17.67 15.01 -62.94
N THR A 3 17.12 14.09 -62.15
CA THR A 3 16.89 14.23 -60.72
C THR A 3 18.14 13.82 -59.96
N THR A 4 18.93 14.81 -59.52
CA THR A 4 20.11 14.60 -58.67
C THR A 4 19.66 14.17 -57.27
N THR A 5 19.96 12.93 -56.90
CA THR A 5 19.71 12.39 -55.55
C THR A 5 20.87 12.76 -54.64
N ALA A 6 20.66 13.71 -53.72
CA ALA A 6 21.67 14.16 -52.77
C ALA A 6 21.94 13.08 -51.71
N THR A 7 23.20 12.65 -51.63
CA THR A 7 23.77 11.74 -50.64
C THR A 7 23.61 12.32 -49.22
N ARG A 8 22.91 11.60 -48.32
CA ARG A 8 22.79 11.98 -46.90
C ARG A 8 24.12 11.76 -46.19
N SER A 9 24.77 12.84 -45.80
CA SER A 9 25.94 12.85 -44.91
C SER A 9 25.63 12.13 -43.59
N ALA A 10 26.58 11.30 -43.13
CA ALA A 10 26.52 10.48 -41.92
C ALA A 10 26.79 11.26 -40.61
N TYR A 11 26.98 12.57 -40.68
CA TYR A 11 27.14 13.42 -39.50
C TYR A 11 25.86 14.19 -39.17
N PRO A 12 25.41 14.21 -37.90
CA PRO A 12 24.22 14.94 -37.52
C PRO A 12 24.43 16.44 -37.80
N PRO A 13 23.48 17.11 -38.49
CA PRO A 13 23.62 18.50 -38.91
C PRO A 13 23.98 19.43 -37.74
N ALA A 14 24.72 20.50 -38.06
CA ALA A 14 25.05 21.58 -37.14
C ALA A 14 23.76 22.28 -36.66
N VAL A 15 23.80 22.91 -35.48
CA VAL A 15 22.62 23.52 -34.86
C VAL A 15 22.06 24.64 -35.74
N GLU A 16 22.95 25.40 -36.37
CA GLU A 16 22.66 26.53 -37.25
C GLU A 16 21.87 26.09 -38.49
N ALA A 17 22.16 24.90 -39.02
CA ALA A 17 21.45 24.32 -40.15
C ALA A 17 20.03 23.82 -39.79
N LEU A 18 19.73 23.65 -38.49
CA LEU A 18 18.45 23.17 -38.00
C LEU A 18 17.46 24.30 -37.68
N ILE A 19 17.95 25.53 -37.44
CA ILE A 19 17.11 26.67 -37.04
C ILE A 19 16.04 27.01 -38.10
N PRO A 20 16.36 27.15 -39.40
CA PRO A 20 15.34 27.50 -40.41
C PRO A 20 14.26 26.42 -40.54
N ARG A 21 14.65 25.15 -40.41
CA ARG A 21 13.74 24.01 -40.47
C ARG A 21 12.86 23.91 -39.22
N ALA A 22 13.40 24.26 -38.07
CA ALA A 22 12.64 24.32 -36.82
C ALA A 22 11.60 25.45 -36.83
N ARG A 23 11.89 26.61 -37.46
CA ARG A 23 10.91 27.69 -37.69
C ARG A 23 9.78 27.26 -38.62
N ALA A 24 10.11 26.64 -39.74
CA ALA A 24 9.11 26.09 -40.64
C ALA A 24 8.20 25.08 -39.93
N LEU A 25 8.78 24.23 -39.07
CA LEU A 25 8.00 23.28 -38.26
C LEU A 25 7.11 23.98 -37.22
N ALA A 26 7.59 25.05 -36.59
CA ALA A 26 6.78 25.83 -35.65
C ALA A 26 5.58 26.51 -36.32
N ALA A 27 5.77 27.05 -37.53
CA ALA A 27 4.70 27.69 -38.30
C ALA A 27 3.59 26.70 -38.73
N THR A 28 3.94 25.43 -38.97
CA THR A 28 2.96 24.40 -39.35
C THR A 28 2.23 23.79 -38.15
N LEU A 29 2.72 23.98 -36.93
CA LEU A 29 2.14 23.39 -35.73
C LEU A 29 1.18 24.37 -35.05
N ASP A 30 -0.07 23.95 -34.90
CA ASP A 30 -1.10 24.65 -34.09
C ASP A 30 -0.88 24.52 -32.57
N ARG A 31 0.37 24.27 -32.16
CA ARG A 31 0.76 24.03 -30.76
C ARG A 31 2.20 24.48 -30.52
N PRO A 32 2.57 24.86 -29.28
CA PRO A 32 3.91 25.35 -28.98
C PRO A 32 4.97 24.28 -29.27
N LEU A 33 6.05 24.72 -29.93
CA LEU A 33 7.19 23.87 -30.26
C LEU A 33 7.87 23.39 -28.96
N SER A 34 8.04 22.08 -28.80
CA SER A 34 8.71 21.50 -27.63
C SER A 34 9.99 20.76 -28.01
N ARG A 35 10.93 20.70 -27.07
CA ARG A 35 12.21 19.98 -27.23
C ARG A 35 12.02 18.54 -27.73
N ASN A 36 11.00 17.83 -27.23
CA ASN A 36 10.74 16.44 -27.62
C ASN A 36 10.27 16.32 -29.08
N ILE A 37 9.57 17.32 -29.60
CA ILE A 37 9.17 17.38 -31.02
C ILE A 37 10.42 17.55 -31.89
N LEU A 38 11.34 18.44 -31.51
CA LEU A 38 12.61 18.63 -32.22
C LEU A 38 13.48 17.38 -32.23
N MET A 39 13.59 16.69 -31.08
CA MET A 39 14.33 15.43 -30.98
C MET A 39 13.77 14.36 -31.92
N LYS A 40 12.45 14.21 -32.00
CA LYS A 40 11.80 13.22 -32.86
C LYS A 40 11.89 13.59 -34.34
N GLN A 41 11.63 14.85 -34.68
CA GLN A 41 11.58 15.28 -36.08
C GLN A 41 12.97 15.35 -36.72
N PHE A 42 13.97 15.83 -35.99
CA PHE A 42 15.33 16.00 -36.51
C PHE A 42 16.29 14.86 -36.11
N ARG A 43 15.82 13.88 -35.32
CA ARG A 43 16.64 12.77 -34.78
C ARG A 43 17.92 13.26 -34.10
N ILE A 44 17.80 14.32 -33.31
CA ILE A 44 18.90 14.96 -32.58
C ILE A 44 18.83 14.67 -31.09
N GLY A 45 19.99 14.65 -30.43
CA GLY A 45 20.10 14.49 -28.98
C GLY A 45 19.58 15.71 -28.19
N SER A 46 19.29 15.50 -26.91
CA SER A 46 18.77 16.52 -25.98
C SER A 46 19.59 17.82 -25.94
N PRO A 47 20.95 17.80 -25.93
CA PRO A 47 21.75 19.03 -25.92
C PRO A 47 21.51 19.88 -27.17
N LYS A 48 21.50 19.27 -28.35
CA LYS A 48 21.24 19.97 -29.62
C LYS A 48 19.81 20.49 -29.70
N ALA A 49 18.81 19.73 -29.24
CA ALA A 49 17.43 20.19 -29.21
C ALA A 49 17.23 21.39 -28.27
N THR A 50 18.01 21.46 -27.18
CA THR A 50 18.01 22.59 -26.25
C THR A 50 18.64 23.82 -26.89
N ALA A 51 19.81 23.67 -27.54
CA ALA A 51 20.48 24.76 -28.27
C ALA A 51 19.61 25.35 -29.39
N VAL A 52 18.86 24.51 -30.12
CA VAL A 52 17.90 25.00 -31.14
C VAL A 52 16.75 25.79 -30.50
N MET A 53 16.19 25.35 -29.37
CA MET A 53 15.13 26.08 -28.67
C MET A 53 15.61 27.43 -28.13
N GLU A 54 16.81 27.46 -27.58
CA GLU A 54 17.45 28.68 -27.05
C GLU A 54 17.70 29.68 -28.18
N ALA A 55 18.25 29.22 -29.32
CA ALA A 55 18.46 30.07 -30.49
C ALA A 55 17.14 30.61 -31.08
N LEU A 56 16.05 29.84 -31.04
CA LEU A 56 14.72 30.32 -31.47
C LEU A 56 14.15 31.38 -30.52
N THR A 57 14.40 31.24 -29.22
CA THR A 57 13.90 32.17 -28.20
C THR A 57 14.70 33.47 -28.21
N ALA A 58 16.03 33.38 -28.36
CA ALA A 58 16.93 34.54 -28.43
C ALA A 58 16.61 35.46 -29.63
N ASP A 59 16.21 34.88 -30.77
CA ASP A 59 15.88 35.66 -31.97
C ASP A 59 14.47 36.29 -31.93
N THR A 60 13.62 35.87 -30.98
CA THR A 60 12.28 36.45 -30.76
C THR A 60 12.32 37.63 -29.78
N ALA A 61 13.42 37.80 -29.04
CA ALA A 61 13.63 38.88 -28.09
C ALA A 61 14.16 40.15 -28.80
N VAL A 62 13.32 40.75 -29.65
CA VAL A 62 13.47 42.18 -29.99
C VAL A 62 12.81 42.99 -28.86
N PRO A 63 13.45 44.04 -28.32
CA PRO A 63 12.90 44.80 -27.21
C PRO A 63 11.89 45.81 -27.76
N ASP A 64 10.62 45.65 -27.42
CA ASP A 64 9.63 46.71 -27.62
C ASP A 64 9.02 47.13 -26.29
N ALA A 65 9.08 48.44 -26.08
CA ALA A 65 8.71 49.16 -24.88
C ALA A 65 7.38 49.86 -25.13
N THR A 66 6.45 49.76 -24.17
CA THR A 66 5.32 50.65 -23.79
C THR A 66 4.24 49.75 -23.18
N GLU A 67 3.95 49.81 -21.88
CA GLU A 67 3.20 50.88 -21.18
C GLU A 67 1.79 51.05 -21.75
N GLN A 68 0.80 50.37 -21.16
CA GLN A 68 -0.47 51.04 -20.82
C GLN A 68 -1.33 50.28 -19.80
N GLU A 69 -2.08 51.11 -19.08
CA GLU A 69 -2.63 50.96 -17.74
C GLU A 69 -4.17 51.02 -17.81
N ALA A 70 -4.84 50.09 -17.11
CA ALA A 70 -6.17 50.22 -16.44
C ALA A 70 -7.47 50.44 -17.30
N PRO A 71 -8.70 50.46 -16.72
CA PRO A 71 -9.39 49.43 -15.92
C PRO A 71 -10.91 49.26 -16.33
N PRO A 72 -11.93 48.99 -15.47
CA PRO A 72 -12.77 47.79 -15.58
C PRO A 72 -14.28 48.05 -15.87
N ALA A 73 -14.98 47.04 -16.40
CA ALA A 73 -16.44 46.96 -16.47
C ALA A 73 -16.85 45.48 -16.39
N GLY A 74 -17.92 45.04 -15.75
CA GLY A 74 -19.02 45.72 -15.10
C GLY A 74 -19.90 44.68 -14.41
N ARG A 75 -20.79 45.19 -13.56
CA ARG A 75 -21.86 44.48 -12.84
C ARG A 75 -22.67 43.54 -13.74
N GLY A 76 -22.88 42.31 -13.27
CA GLY A 76 -23.96 41.43 -13.70
C GLY A 76 -24.66 40.88 -12.45
N VAL A 77 -25.68 41.60 -11.99
CA VAL A 77 -26.65 41.16 -10.99
C VAL A 77 -27.53 40.11 -11.67
N LEU A 78 -27.61 38.90 -11.11
CA LEU A 78 -28.72 38.00 -11.38
C LEU A 78 -29.39 37.64 -10.05
N GLU A 79 -30.70 37.69 -10.16
CA GLU A 79 -31.71 37.80 -9.14
C GLU A 79 -32.11 36.43 -8.58
N LEU A 80 -32.60 36.49 -7.34
CA LEU A 80 -33.19 35.48 -6.46
C LEU A 80 -33.69 34.16 -7.09
N VAL A 81 -33.24 33.04 -6.52
CA VAL A 81 -34.10 31.88 -6.20
C VAL A 81 -33.65 31.30 -4.84
N PRO A 82 -34.43 31.44 -3.74
CA PRO A 82 -34.14 30.74 -2.50
C PRO A 82 -34.62 29.27 -2.57
N PRO A 83 -33.84 28.30 -2.03
CA PRO A 83 -34.31 26.92 -1.93
C PRO A 83 -35.32 26.77 -0.78
N PRO A 84 -36.33 25.89 -0.90
CA PRO A 84 -37.29 25.65 0.16
C PRO A 84 -36.63 24.95 1.37
N VAL A 85 -36.90 25.52 2.53
CA VAL A 85 -36.65 24.95 3.85
C VAL A 85 -37.66 23.83 4.09
N SER A 86 -37.18 22.60 4.31
CA SER A 86 -38.00 21.52 4.89
C SER A 86 -37.42 21.17 6.26
N ALA A 87 -38.11 21.62 7.30
CA ALA A 87 -37.95 21.16 8.68
C ALA A 87 -38.69 19.82 8.89
N PRO A 88 -38.39 19.08 9.98
CA PRO A 88 -38.75 17.67 10.14
C PRO A 88 -40.12 17.48 10.81
N PRO A 89 -40.73 16.29 10.66
CA PRO A 89 -41.62 15.73 11.67
C PRO A 89 -41.22 14.27 11.98
N ALA A 90 -41.52 13.65 13.12
CA ALA A 90 -42.08 14.06 14.40
C ALA A 90 -41.78 12.89 15.36
N GLU A 91 -41.55 13.21 16.62
CA GLU A 91 -41.49 12.28 17.74
C GLU A 91 -42.84 11.64 18.07
N ALA A 92 -42.76 10.36 18.45
CA ALA A 92 -43.54 9.64 19.47
C ALA A 92 -45.04 9.36 19.15
N PRO A 93 -45.65 8.28 19.70
CA PRO A 93 -45.68 8.04 21.14
C PRO A 93 -45.36 6.62 21.61
N ALA A 94 -44.97 6.57 22.88
CA ALA A 94 -44.96 5.41 23.74
C ALA A 94 -46.34 4.76 23.85
N THR A 95 -46.36 3.43 23.87
CA THR A 95 -47.50 2.65 24.33
C THR A 95 -47.11 1.88 25.57
N ASP A 96 -47.52 2.48 26.68
CA ASP A 96 -47.87 1.86 27.95
C ASP A 96 -48.92 0.76 27.72
N ALA A 97 -48.68 -0.42 28.28
CA ALA A 97 -49.67 -1.49 28.34
C ALA A 97 -49.47 -2.23 29.68
N GLY A 98 -50.23 -1.77 30.67
CA GLY A 98 -50.51 -2.52 31.89
C GLY A 98 -51.27 -3.83 31.64
N PRO A 99 -51.40 -4.68 32.67
CA PRO A 99 -51.80 -6.06 32.53
C PRO A 99 -53.32 -6.20 32.46
N VAL A 100 -53.81 -7.03 31.54
CA VAL A 100 -55.22 -7.49 31.54
C VAL A 100 -55.26 -8.99 31.70
N VAL A 101 -56.05 -9.38 32.69
CA VAL A 101 -56.26 -10.71 33.25
C VAL A 101 -57.50 -11.34 32.59
N ASP A 102 -57.44 -12.67 32.44
CA ASP A 102 -58.52 -13.66 32.25
C ASP A 102 -59.51 -13.57 31.07
N ALA A 103 -59.42 -14.60 30.21
CA ALA A 103 -60.55 -15.53 30.00
C ALA A 103 -60.05 -16.86 29.39
N ALA A 104 -60.24 -17.95 30.12
CA ALA A 104 -60.05 -19.32 29.68
C ALA A 104 -61.05 -19.71 28.57
N PRO A 105 -60.79 -20.80 27.82
CA PRO A 105 -61.61 -21.97 28.12
C PRO A 105 -60.89 -23.33 28.04
N ALA A 106 -61.53 -24.29 28.71
CA ALA A 106 -61.50 -25.73 28.48
C ALA A 106 -60.26 -26.51 28.95
N THR A 107 -60.38 -26.91 30.20
CA THR A 107 -59.76 -28.06 30.88
C THR A 107 -59.70 -29.31 29.99
N ALA A 108 -58.49 -29.74 29.65
CA ALA A 108 -58.17 -31.13 29.32
C ALA A 108 -57.32 -31.70 30.48
N PRO A 109 -57.53 -32.95 30.92
CA PRO A 109 -56.83 -33.49 32.06
C PRO A 109 -55.33 -33.59 31.75
N ARG A 110 -54.53 -32.83 32.50
CA ARG A 110 -53.07 -32.89 32.45
C ARG A 110 -52.65 -34.24 33.03
N ALA A 111 -52.27 -35.16 32.16
CA ALA A 111 -51.55 -36.35 32.57
C ALA A 111 -50.30 -35.93 33.35
N GLU A 112 -50.19 -36.43 34.57
CA GLU A 112 -48.98 -36.40 35.38
C GLU A 112 -47.86 -37.04 34.55
N VAL A 113 -46.97 -36.21 34.00
CA VAL A 113 -45.77 -36.71 33.32
C VAL A 113 -44.81 -37.14 34.41
N GLU A 114 -44.85 -38.43 34.72
CA GLU A 114 -43.84 -39.13 35.50
C GLU A 114 -42.45 -38.79 34.92
N PRO A 115 -41.47 -38.37 35.75
CA PRO A 115 -40.13 -38.08 35.25
C PRO A 115 -39.56 -39.36 34.63
N PRO A 116 -38.91 -39.28 33.45
CA PRO A 116 -38.39 -40.47 32.80
C PRO A 116 -37.40 -41.19 33.72
N PRO A 117 -37.40 -42.54 33.72
CA PRO A 117 -36.56 -43.32 34.62
C PRO A 117 -35.08 -42.98 34.38
N PRO A 118 -34.24 -42.94 35.43
CA PRO A 118 -32.82 -42.65 35.28
C PRO A 118 -32.21 -43.70 34.33
N ALA A 119 -31.60 -43.23 33.24
CA ALA A 119 -30.99 -44.11 32.27
C ALA A 119 -29.95 -45.03 32.96
N PRO A 120 -29.82 -46.30 32.52
CA PRO A 120 -28.98 -47.28 33.20
C PRO A 120 -27.54 -46.75 33.33
N PRO A 121 -26.87 -46.95 34.48
CA PRO A 121 -25.54 -46.39 34.78
C PRO A 121 -24.48 -46.74 33.72
N VAL A 122 -24.69 -47.85 33.01
CA VAL A 122 -23.84 -48.35 31.92
C VAL A 122 -23.87 -47.43 30.69
N ALA A 123 -25.02 -46.84 30.34
CA ALA A 123 -25.15 -45.95 29.18
C ALA A 123 -24.44 -44.61 29.40
N HIS A 124 -24.54 -44.05 30.61
CA HIS A 124 -23.80 -42.84 30.99
C HIS A 124 -22.29 -43.10 31.10
N ALA A 125 -21.88 -44.26 31.58
CA ALA A 125 -20.47 -44.65 31.62
C ALA A 125 -19.88 -44.86 30.22
N ALA A 126 -20.62 -45.50 29.30
CA ALA A 126 -20.20 -45.71 27.92
C ALA A 126 -20.12 -44.38 27.13
N ALA A 127 -21.10 -43.49 27.27
CA ALA A 127 -21.08 -42.16 26.65
C ALA A 127 -19.94 -41.30 27.21
N ARG A 128 -19.67 -41.35 28.53
CA ARG A 128 -18.52 -40.68 29.14
C ARG A 128 -17.19 -41.25 28.63
N ARG A 129 -17.05 -42.58 28.52
CA ARG A 129 -15.85 -43.23 27.95
C ARG A 129 -15.64 -42.87 26.48
N ALA A 130 -16.69 -42.89 25.65
CA ALA A 130 -16.61 -42.45 24.26
C ALA A 130 -16.13 -40.99 24.15
N SER A 131 -16.70 -40.09 24.96
CA SER A 131 -16.28 -38.69 25.00
C SER A 131 -14.85 -38.48 25.51
N GLN A 132 -14.40 -39.32 26.44
CA GLN A 132 -13.03 -39.30 26.96
C GLN A 132 -12.04 -39.81 25.92
N VAL A 133 -12.34 -40.92 25.23
CA VAL A 133 -11.51 -41.45 24.13
C VAL A 133 -11.38 -40.43 23.01
N THR A 134 -12.44 -39.71 22.64
CA THR A 134 -12.35 -38.61 21.66
C THR A 134 -11.49 -37.44 22.17
N ARG A 135 -11.58 -37.08 23.46
CA ARG A 135 -10.74 -36.02 24.05
C ARG A 135 -9.27 -36.41 24.14
N TYR A 136 -8.96 -37.64 24.57
CA TYR A 136 -7.60 -38.16 24.61
C TYR A 136 -7.03 -38.34 23.20
N GLY A 137 -7.84 -38.80 22.24
CA GLY A 137 -7.46 -38.88 20.83
C GLY A 137 -7.17 -37.51 20.21
N MET A 138 -8.00 -36.50 20.49
CA MET A 138 -7.76 -35.12 20.06
C MET A 138 -6.51 -34.53 20.73
N ALA A 139 -6.32 -34.74 22.04
CA ALA A 139 -5.14 -34.27 22.76
C ALA A 139 -3.85 -34.94 22.25
N ALA A 140 -3.89 -36.25 21.97
CA ALA A 140 -2.77 -36.98 21.39
C ALA A 140 -2.46 -36.50 19.97
N LEU A 141 -3.48 -36.28 19.14
CA LEU A 141 -3.31 -35.71 17.80
C LEU A 141 -2.69 -34.32 17.86
N LEU A 142 -3.22 -33.43 18.71
CA LEU A 142 -2.68 -32.08 18.90
C LEU A 142 -1.24 -32.11 19.44
N SER A 143 -0.93 -33.04 20.33
CA SER A 143 0.43 -33.22 20.87
C SER A 143 1.37 -33.72 19.78
N LEU A 144 0.97 -34.72 18.99
CA LEU A 144 1.75 -35.22 17.87
C LEU A 144 2.00 -34.14 16.82
N VAL A 145 0.96 -33.39 16.44
CA VAL A 145 1.06 -32.24 15.53
C VAL A 145 2.00 -31.18 16.12
N GLY A 146 1.89 -30.89 17.42
CA GLY A 146 2.75 -29.95 18.11
C GLY A 146 4.23 -30.39 18.10
N VAL A 147 4.51 -31.67 18.36
CA VAL A 147 5.86 -32.23 18.33
C VAL A 147 6.43 -32.21 16.92
N LEU A 148 5.66 -32.61 15.91
CA LEU A 148 6.08 -32.55 14.51
C LEU A 148 6.37 -31.11 14.07
N LEU A 149 5.51 -30.17 14.43
CA LEU A 149 5.69 -28.76 14.12
C LEU A 149 6.93 -28.20 14.82
N ALA A 150 7.15 -28.56 16.09
CA ALA A 150 8.38 -28.20 16.81
C ALA A 150 9.62 -28.77 16.10
N GLY A 151 9.58 -30.02 15.63
CA GLY A 151 10.67 -30.60 14.84
C GLY A 151 10.96 -29.83 13.55
N VAL A 152 9.92 -29.45 12.79
CA VAL A 152 10.04 -28.66 11.56
C VAL A 152 10.60 -27.27 11.83
N ILE A 153 10.32 -26.67 12.99
CA ILE A 153 10.84 -25.37 13.39
C ILE A 153 12.29 -25.47 13.89
N VAL A 154 12.59 -26.48 14.71
CA VAL A 154 13.91 -26.64 15.36
C VAL A 154 14.98 -27.10 14.37
N ALA A 155 14.64 -27.96 13.40
CA ALA A 155 15.65 -28.50 12.48
C ALA A 155 16.36 -27.43 11.62
N PRO A 156 15.68 -26.46 11.00
CA PRO A 156 16.34 -25.35 10.30
C PRO A 156 17.16 -24.45 11.24
N ILE A 157 16.68 -24.21 12.46
CA ILE A 157 17.41 -23.40 13.47
C ILE A 157 18.71 -24.10 13.86
N ALA A 158 18.66 -25.40 14.12
CA ALA A 158 19.83 -26.20 14.47
C ALA A 158 20.85 -26.22 13.33
N LEU A 159 20.41 -26.46 12.09
CA LEU A 159 21.29 -26.46 10.91
C LEU A 159 21.92 -25.08 10.69
N SER A 160 21.13 -24.00 10.79
CA SER A 160 21.61 -22.63 10.64
C SER A 160 22.56 -22.19 11.76
N SER A 161 22.37 -22.68 12.99
CA SER A 161 23.21 -22.32 14.13
C SER A 161 24.65 -22.81 13.96
N GLN A 162 24.83 -23.99 13.39
CA GLN A 162 26.16 -24.58 13.16
C GLN A 162 26.97 -23.75 12.16
N ASP A 163 26.34 -23.31 11.07
CA ASP A 163 27.00 -22.51 10.04
C ASP A 163 27.41 -21.11 10.54
N ILE A 164 26.55 -20.45 11.34
CA ILE A 164 26.87 -19.13 11.91
C ILE A 164 27.98 -19.24 12.95
N ILE A 165 27.93 -20.27 13.80
CA ILE A 165 28.96 -20.51 14.82
C ILE A 165 30.30 -20.83 14.16
N ALA A 166 30.30 -21.66 13.10
CA ALA A 166 31.50 -21.98 12.34
C ALA A 166 32.07 -20.75 11.62
N TRP A 167 31.23 -19.93 11.00
CA TRP A 167 31.65 -18.68 10.37
C TRP A 167 32.22 -17.69 11.39
N ALA A 168 31.56 -17.51 12.53
CA ALA A 168 32.00 -16.58 13.57
C ALA A 168 33.33 -17.03 14.19
N GLY A 169 33.58 -18.33 14.29
CA GLY A 169 34.85 -18.90 14.73
C GLY A 169 35.95 -18.92 13.65
N SER A 170 35.59 -18.74 12.38
CA SER A 170 36.56 -18.82 11.28
C SER A 170 37.44 -17.56 11.19
N PRO A 171 38.71 -17.69 10.79
CA PRO A 171 39.61 -16.54 10.58
C PRO A 171 39.15 -15.59 9.46
N PHE A 172 38.36 -16.09 8.51
CA PHE A 172 37.80 -15.32 7.39
C PHE A 172 36.46 -14.65 7.72
N GLY A 173 35.88 -14.97 8.88
CA GLY A 173 34.67 -14.34 9.41
C GLY A 173 35.01 -13.33 10.51
N LEU A 174 34.62 -13.65 11.75
CA LEU A 174 34.85 -12.78 12.92
C LEU A 174 36.10 -13.16 13.72
N GLY A 175 36.71 -14.34 13.48
CA GLY A 175 37.92 -14.80 14.17
C GLY A 175 37.74 -14.99 15.68
N LEU A 176 36.52 -15.24 16.15
CA LEU A 176 36.19 -15.34 17.57
C LEU A 176 36.59 -16.72 18.12
N SER A 177 37.29 -16.75 19.25
CA SER A 177 37.69 -18.00 19.91
C SER A 177 36.79 -18.35 21.11
N GLY A 178 36.76 -19.62 21.51
CA GLY A 178 36.02 -20.07 22.68
C GLY A 178 34.49 -19.94 22.54
N PRO A 179 33.77 -19.41 23.55
CA PRO A 179 32.30 -19.36 23.54
C PRO A 179 31.72 -18.16 22.75
N TRP A 180 32.55 -17.23 22.30
CA TRP A 180 32.09 -15.99 21.64
C TRP A 180 31.28 -16.22 20.35
N PRO A 181 31.60 -17.19 19.47
CA PRO A 181 30.75 -17.54 18.33
C PRO A 181 29.30 -17.90 18.70
N LEU A 182 29.11 -18.58 19.83
CA LEU A 182 27.80 -18.98 20.33
C LEU A 182 27.00 -17.76 20.82
N VAL A 183 27.66 -16.83 21.50
CA VAL A 183 27.04 -15.55 21.93
C VAL A 183 26.58 -14.74 20.72
N THR A 184 27.35 -14.71 19.64
CA THR A 184 26.98 -14.02 18.39
C THR A 184 25.70 -14.60 17.77
N PHE A 185 25.58 -15.93 17.72
CA PHE A 185 24.35 -16.59 17.26
C PHE A 185 23.14 -16.18 18.12
N PHE A 186 23.25 -16.30 19.45
CA PHE A 186 22.17 -15.92 20.35
C PHE A 186 21.79 -14.43 20.24
N ALA A 187 22.77 -13.54 20.12
CA ALA A 187 22.53 -12.11 19.99
C ALA A 187 21.78 -11.77 18.68
N LEU A 188 22.19 -12.37 17.56
CA LEU A 188 21.55 -12.17 16.26
C LEU A 188 20.13 -12.73 16.24
N ASP A 189 19.92 -13.95 16.74
CA ASP A 189 18.62 -14.59 16.77
C ASP A 189 17.65 -13.87 17.72
N ALA A 190 18.12 -13.48 18.92
CA ALA A 190 17.33 -12.69 19.85
C ALA A 190 16.93 -11.33 19.26
N ALA A 191 17.85 -10.64 18.57
CA ALA A 191 17.55 -9.37 17.91
C ALA A 191 16.49 -9.54 16.80
N ALA A 192 16.62 -10.59 15.99
CA ALA A 192 15.64 -10.91 14.94
C ALA A 192 14.27 -11.25 15.55
N ALA A 193 14.23 -12.09 16.59
CA ALA A 193 13.00 -12.46 17.29
C ALA A 193 12.29 -11.25 17.91
N VAL A 194 13.04 -10.34 18.54
CA VAL A 194 12.50 -9.08 19.08
C VAL A 194 11.93 -8.21 17.95
N CYS A 195 12.62 -8.09 16.82
CA CYS A 195 12.12 -7.31 15.68
C CYS A 195 10.82 -7.89 15.12
N VAL A 196 10.75 -9.22 14.92
CA VAL A 196 9.53 -9.91 14.46
C VAL A 196 8.41 -9.75 15.49
N GLY A 197 8.71 -9.93 16.78
CA GLY A 197 7.75 -9.74 17.87
C GLY A 197 7.15 -8.34 17.87
N LEU A 198 7.98 -7.30 17.71
CA LEU A 198 7.52 -5.91 17.61
C LEU A 198 6.69 -5.65 16.34
N VAL A 199 7.06 -6.24 15.21
CA VAL A 199 6.27 -6.15 13.96
C VAL A 199 4.86 -6.73 14.17
N VAL A 200 4.77 -7.92 14.78
CA VAL A 200 3.49 -8.59 15.09
C VAL A 200 2.70 -7.80 16.14
N TYR A 201 3.37 -7.28 17.15
CA TYR A 201 2.76 -6.44 18.18
C TYR A 201 2.16 -5.14 17.60
N CYS A 202 2.91 -4.44 16.74
CA CYS A 202 2.38 -3.29 16.00
C CYS A 202 1.21 -3.69 15.09
N ALA A 203 1.27 -4.86 14.46
CA ALA A 203 0.15 -5.38 13.66
C ALA A 203 -1.11 -5.56 14.50
N TRP A 204 -0.96 -6.09 15.71
CA TRP A 204 -2.05 -6.33 16.64
C TRP A 204 -2.63 -5.02 17.22
N ARG A 205 -1.79 -3.99 17.41
CA ARG A 205 -2.24 -2.62 17.74
C ARG A 205 -2.84 -1.85 16.56
N GLY A 206 -2.72 -2.35 15.33
CA GLY A 206 -3.11 -1.62 14.12
C GLY A 206 -2.16 -0.49 13.70
N GLU A 207 -0.98 -0.39 14.31
CA GLU A 207 0.05 0.64 14.07
C GLU A 207 1.06 0.17 13.01
N SER A 208 1.69 1.08 12.25
CA SER A 208 2.74 0.69 11.28
C SER A 208 3.98 0.17 12.00
N ALA A 209 4.51 -0.98 11.58
CA ALA A 209 5.72 -1.55 12.18
C ALA A 209 7.00 -0.73 11.90
N GLY A 210 6.98 0.17 10.90
CA GLY A 210 8.02 1.17 10.67
C GLY A 210 9.43 0.57 10.52
N VAL A 211 10.35 1.03 11.36
CA VAL A 211 11.77 0.64 11.35
C VAL A 211 11.96 -0.85 11.65
N PHE A 212 11.11 -1.47 12.48
CA PHE A 212 11.25 -2.89 12.82
C PHE A 212 11.03 -3.79 11.61
N ALA A 213 10.11 -3.45 10.71
CA ALA A 213 9.92 -4.19 9.47
C ALA A 213 11.16 -4.07 8.56
N TRP A 214 11.78 -2.89 8.50
CA TRP A 214 13.04 -2.70 7.77
C TRP A 214 14.18 -3.51 8.37
N LEU A 215 14.29 -3.59 9.70
CA LEU A 215 15.29 -4.42 10.37
C LEU A 215 15.10 -5.90 10.05
N VAL A 216 13.86 -6.41 10.02
CA VAL A 216 13.56 -7.79 9.60
C VAL A 216 14.02 -8.03 8.16
N TRP A 217 13.72 -7.11 7.24
CA TRP A 217 14.20 -7.20 5.86
C TRP A 217 15.72 -7.11 5.75
N ALA A 218 16.38 -6.30 6.57
CA ALA A 218 17.83 -6.20 6.61
C ALA A 218 18.48 -7.51 7.10
N PHE A 219 17.96 -8.11 8.18
CA PHE A 219 18.42 -9.41 8.67
C PHE A 219 18.20 -10.52 7.64
N ALA A 220 17.03 -10.57 7.01
CA ALA A 220 16.74 -11.55 5.97
C ALA A 220 17.64 -11.35 4.73
N GLY A 221 17.92 -10.11 4.34
CA GLY A 221 18.83 -9.78 3.25
C GLY A 221 20.28 -10.20 3.56
N MET A 222 20.74 -9.97 4.79
CA MET A 222 22.05 -10.42 5.25
C MET A 222 22.15 -11.95 5.26
N SER A 223 21.11 -12.64 5.75
CA SER A 223 21.05 -14.11 5.69
C SER A 223 21.02 -14.63 4.25
N ALA A 224 20.26 -13.99 3.36
CA ALA A 224 20.21 -14.34 1.94
C ALA A 224 21.57 -14.16 1.26
N TYR A 225 22.32 -13.10 1.60
CA TYR A 225 23.67 -12.88 1.11
C TYR A 225 24.66 -13.94 1.61
N ALA A 226 24.61 -14.27 2.91
CA ALA A 226 25.45 -15.34 3.47
C ALA A 226 25.17 -16.68 2.77
N ASN A 227 23.90 -17.03 2.61
CA ASN A 227 23.47 -18.23 1.89
C ASN A 227 23.90 -18.24 0.43
N TYR A 228 23.80 -17.09 -0.27
CA TYR A 228 24.31 -16.94 -1.63
C TYR A 228 25.82 -17.21 -1.66
N SER A 229 26.59 -16.56 -0.80
CA SER A 229 28.05 -16.71 -0.75
C SER A 229 28.52 -18.14 -0.45
N HIS A 230 27.73 -18.91 0.31
CA HIS A 230 28.04 -20.31 0.62
C HIS A 230 27.67 -21.23 -0.56
N SER A 231 26.57 -20.92 -1.25
CA SER A 231 26.06 -21.72 -2.37
C SER A 231 26.86 -21.59 -3.68
N THR A 232 27.62 -20.51 -3.86
CA THR A 232 28.48 -20.31 -5.05
C THR A 232 29.61 -21.33 -5.16
N GLY A 233 30.00 -21.98 -4.05
CA GLY A 233 30.96 -23.08 -4.04
C GLY A 233 30.33 -24.47 -4.26
N SER A 234 29.01 -24.57 -4.42
CA SER A 234 28.31 -25.85 -4.51
C SER A 234 28.26 -26.39 -5.94
N ILE A 235 28.21 -27.73 -6.07
CA ILE A 235 28.14 -28.43 -7.37
C ILE A 235 26.77 -28.23 -8.04
N ALA A 236 25.73 -27.94 -7.25
CA ALA A 236 24.37 -27.76 -7.73
C ALA A 236 24.13 -26.32 -8.21
N LYS A 237 23.94 -26.13 -9.52
CA LYS A 237 23.77 -24.80 -10.14
C LYS A 237 22.55 -24.02 -9.61
N ASP A 238 21.49 -24.72 -9.22
CA ASP A 238 20.24 -24.10 -8.76
C ASP A 238 20.28 -23.69 -7.27
N ALA A 239 21.22 -24.23 -6.50
CA ALA A 239 21.41 -23.90 -5.09
C ALA A 239 21.64 -22.40 -4.87
N VAL A 240 22.31 -21.76 -5.83
CA VAL A 240 22.65 -20.33 -5.82
C VAL A 240 21.42 -19.43 -5.73
N TRP A 241 20.30 -19.85 -6.31
CA TRP A 241 19.05 -19.10 -6.26
C TRP A 241 18.13 -19.60 -5.16
N PHE A 242 18.13 -20.91 -4.91
CA PHE A 242 17.22 -21.54 -3.96
C PHE A 242 17.48 -21.08 -2.51
N PHE A 243 18.73 -21.11 -2.04
CA PHE A 243 19.02 -20.79 -0.64
C PHE A 243 18.73 -19.32 -0.27
N PRO A 244 19.11 -18.31 -1.09
CA PRO A 244 18.73 -16.92 -0.84
C PRO A 244 17.23 -16.69 -0.93
N ALA A 245 16.55 -17.32 -1.90
CA ALA A 245 15.10 -17.18 -2.05
C ALA A 245 14.35 -17.73 -0.83
N MET A 246 14.83 -18.83 -0.25
CA MET A 246 14.26 -19.40 0.97
C MET A 246 14.36 -18.41 2.16
N SER A 247 15.50 -17.75 2.34
CA SER A 247 15.69 -16.72 3.38
C SER A 247 14.74 -15.53 3.22
N LEU A 248 14.44 -15.12 1.99
CA LEU A 248 13.53 -14.01 1.70
C LEU A 248 12.04 -14.41 1.79
N ALA A 249 11.72 -15.69 1.68
CA ALA A 249 10.33 -16.16 1.80
C ALA A 249 9.75 -15.89 3.20
N GLY A 250 10.57 -15.97 4.26
CA GLY A 250 10.19 -15.68 5.64
C GLY A 250 9.57 -14.29 5.85
N PRO A 251 10.29 -13.18 5.59
CA PRO A 251 9.74 -11.83 5.72
C PRO A 251 8.56 -11.57 4.77
N PHE A 252 8.54 -12.21 3.59
CA PHE A 252 7.42 -12.10 2.66
C PHE A 252 6.13 -12.72 3.24
N LEU A 253 6.23 -13.90 3.83
CA LEU A 253 5.11 -14.55 4.51
C LEU A 253 4.67 -13.75 5.74
N LEU A 254 5.64 -13.22 6.50
CA LEU A 254 5.35 -12.35 7.65
C LEU A 254 4.53 -11.13 7.23
N GLU A 255 4.89 -10.45 6.14
CA GLU A 255 4.12 -9.33 5.59
C GLU A 255 2.67 -9.70 5.27
N ILE A 256 2.45 -10.87 4.65
CA ILE A 256 1.10 -11.37 4.33
C ILE A 256 0.32 -11.61 5.62
N ILE A 257 0.92 -12.28 6.60
CA ILE A 257 0.30 -12.59 7.90
C ILE A 257 -0.04 -11.28 8.64
N VAL A 258 0.91 -10.36 8.72
CA VAL A 258 0.74 -9.07 9.38
C VAL A 258 -0.39 -8.26 8.75
N ARG A 259 -0.48 -8.23 7.40
CA ARG A 259 -1.59 -7.58 6.70
C ARG A 259 -2.93 -8.24 7.01
N ARG A 260 -2.96 -9.57 7.07
CA ARG A 260 -4.16 -10.34 7.42
C ARG A 260 -4.61 -10.07 8.85
N VAL A 261 -3.68 -10.08 9.82
CA VAL A 261 -3.95 -9.79 11.23
C VAL A 261 -4.42 -8.35 11.41
N ARG A 262 -3.74 -7.37 10.82
CA ARG A 262 -4.17 -5.95 10.86
C ARG A 262 -5.59 -5.79 10.37
N ARG A 263 -5.92 -6.41 9.24
CA ARG A 263 -7.27 -6.36 8.67
C ARG A 263 -8.30 -6.98 9.61
N TRP A 264 -8.00 -8.15 10.17
CA TRP A 264 -8.87 -8.83 11.13
C TRP A 264 -9.11 -7.99 12.40
N VAL A 265 -8.06 -7.37 12.95
CA VAL A 265 -8.17 -6.48 14.11
C VAL A 265 -9.01 -5.23 13.79
N GLN A 266 -8.82 -4.63 12.63
CA GLN A 266 -9.59 -3.46 12.18
C GLN A 266 -11.08 -3.82 12.02
N GLU A 267 -11.38 -4.98 11.45
CA GLU A 267 -12.74 -5.50 11.32
C GLU A 267 -13.38 -5.75 12.70
N GLY A 268 -12.65 -6.35 13.65
CA GLY A 268 -13.14 -6.63 15.00
C GLY A 268 -13.33 -5.41 15.91
N THR A 269 -12.58 -4.33 15.68
CA THR A 269 -12.70 -3.08 16.47
C THR A 269 -13.73 -2.10 15.90
N GLY A 270 -14.42 -2.45 14.80
CA GLY A 270 -15.36 -1.55 14.13
C GLY A 270 -14.71 -0.32 13.50
N GLN A 271 -13.37 -0.21 13.56
CA GLN A 271 -12.62 0.74 12.75
C GLN A 271 -12.69 0.27 11.30
N ARG A 272 -13.74 0.69 10.59
CA ARG A 272 -13.82 0.59 9.13
C ARG A 272 -12.46 0.99 8.59
N ALA A 273 -11.77 0.04 7.95
CA ALA A 273 -10.45 0.23 7.35
C ALA A 273 -10.42 1.62 6.73
N ARG A 274 -9.50 2.49 7.16
CA ARG A 274 -9.33 3.86 6.63
C ARG A 274 -9.57 3.82 5.12
N HIS A 275 -10.75 4.25 4.69
CA HIS A 275 -11.26 3.94 3.35
C HIS A 275 -10.28 4.55 2.35
N SER A 276 -9.49 3.70 1.70
CA SER A 276 -8.59 4.16 0.65
C SER A 276 -9.42 4.37 -0.60
N VAL A 277 -9.56 5.64 -1.00
CA VAL A 277 -10.19 5.98 -2.27
C VAL A 277 -9.37 5.36 -3.41
N SER A 278 -9.99 4.46 -4.17
CA SER A 278 -9.36 3.84 -5.34
C SER A 278 -9.43 4.78 -6.52
N PHE A 279 -8.27 5.27 -6.97
CA PHE A 279 -8.13 6.00 -8.22
C PHE A 279 -7.65 5.04 -9.31
N GLY A 280 -8.29 5.05 -10.49
CA GLY A 280 -7.91 4.17 -11.59
C GLY A 280 -6.44 4.32 -11.99
N ALA A 281 -5.75 3.20 -12.25
CA ALA A 281 -4.31 3.16 -12.52
C ALA A 281 -3.85 4.11 -13.64
N ALA A 282 -4.68 4.31 -14.68
CA ALA A 282 -4.42 5.24 -15.77
C ALA A 282 -4.23 6.70 -15.31
N ARG A 283 -4.83 7.11 -14.19
CA ARG A 283 -4.66 8.47 -13.63
C ARG A 283 -3.30 8.69 -12.97
N TRP A 284 -2.61 7.61 -12.61
CA TRP A 284 -1.27 7.64 -12.01
C TRP A 284 -0.14 7.63 -13.04
N ILE A 285 -0.45 7.46 -14.33
CA ILE A 285 0.57 7.39 -15.38
C ILE A 285 1.08 8.81 -15.70
N PRO A 286 2.40 9.08 -15.55
CA PRO A 286 2.98 10.37 -15.93
C PRO A 286 2.74 10.69 -17.41
N GLY A 287 2.25 11.90 -17.70
CA GLY A 287 2.06 12.41 -19.06
C GLY A 287 0.74 12.03 -19.75
N VAL A 288 0.06 10.99 -19.28
CA VAL A 288 -1.28 10.58 -19.77
C VAL A 288 -2.36 10.90 -18.74
N GLY A 289 -2.03 10.79 -17.46
CA GLY A 289 -2.95 11.04 -16.34
C GLY A 289 -2.78 12.41 -15.69
N ALA A 290 -3.82 12.83 -14.96
CA ALA A 290 -3.80 14.02 -14.12
C ALA A 290 -3.12 13.71 -12.78
N LEU A 291 -1.83 13.39 -12.79
CA LEU A 291 -1.08 12.92 -11.62
C LEU A 291 -1.15 13.88 -10.43
N ARG A 292 -0.88 15.17 -10.67
CA ARG A 292 -0.92 16.21 -9.63
C ARG A 292 -2.31 16.34 -9.02
N GLU A 293 -3.34 16.31 -9.86
CA GLU A 293 -4.73 16.36 -9.42
C GLU A 293 -5.13 15.10 -8.65
N THR A 294 -4.73 13.93 -9.12
CA THR A 294 -5.05 12.64 -8.51
C THR A 294 -4.38 12.50 -7.15
N TYR A 295 -3.12 12.92 -7.05
CA TYR A 295 -2.41 13.00 -5.78
C TYR A 295 -3.06 14.00 -4.82
N GLY A 296 -3.46 15.18 -5.33
CA GLY A 296 -4.13 16.20 -4.53
C GLY A 296 -5.50 15.74 -4.01
N ALA A 297 -6.32 15.14 -4.88
CA ALA A 297 -7.60 14.54 -4.55
C ALA A 297 -7.45 13.38 -3.55
N TRP A 298 -6.46 12.50 -3.73
CA TRP A 298 -6.15 11.43 -2.80
C TRP A 298 -5.79 11.96 -1.40
N ARG A 299 -4.96 13.00 -1.35
CA ARG A 299 -4.55 13.62 -0.09
C ARG A 299 -5.74 14.32 0.58
N LEU A 300 -6.57 15.02 -0.18
CA LEU A 300 -7.78 15.67 0.32
C LEU A 300 -8.77 14.62 0.86
N ALA A 301 -9.01 13.54 0.13
CA ALA A 301 -9.89 12.46 0.57
C ALA A 301 -9.46 11.86 1.90
N ARG A 302 -8.14 11.71 2.10
CA ARG A 302 -7.58 11.20 3.34
C ARG A 302 -7.72 12.19 4.52
N LEU A 303 -7.76 13.49 4.25
CA LEU A 303 -7.91 14.54 5.28
C LEU A 303 -9.37 14.82 5.64
N ASP A 304 -10.25 14.84 4.64
CA ASP A 304 -11.67 15.21 4.77
C ASP A 304 -12.59 13.98 4.86
N GLY A 305 -12.03 12.77 4.89
CA GLY A 305 -12.77 11.52 5.05
C GLY A 305 -13.64 11.11 3.84
N ILE A 306 -13.36 11.66 2.65
CA ILE A 306 -14.13 11.38 1.44
C ILE A 306 -13.89 9.94 0.99
N THR A 307 -14.95 9.19 0.70
CA THR A 307 -14.90 7.78 0.29
C THR A 307 -14.98 7.57 -1.22
N ASP A 308 -15.43 8.56 -1.98
CA ASP A 308 -15.58 8.49 -3.44
C ASP A 308 -14.49 9.26 -4.20
N ALA A 309 -13.93 8.64 -5.24
CA ALA A 309 -12.85 9.20 -6.04
C ALA A 309 -13.30 10.40 -6.88
N ARG A 310 -14.51 10.37 -7.43
CA ARG A 310 -15.03 11.52 -8.21
C ARG A 310 -15.31 12.69 -7.28
N HIS A 311 -15.93 12.43 -6.13
CA HIS A 311 -16.16 13.45 -5.12
C HIS A 311 -14.85 14.10 -4.64
N ALA A 312 -13.81 13.30 -4.39
CA ALA A 312 -12.50 13.80 -3.98
C ALA A 312 -11.85 14.70 -5.05
N VAL A 313 -11.95 14.35 -6.33
CA VAL A 313 -11.42 15.17 -7.44
C VAL A 313 -12.21 16.48 -7.55
N THR A 314 -13.53 16.43 -7.49
CA THR A 314 -14.38 17.63 -7.56
C THR A 314 -14.13 18.56 -6.38
N ALA A 315 -14.02 18.02 -5.16
CA ALA A 315 -13.69 18.78 -3.97
C ALA A 315 -12.30 19.42 -4.08
N TYR A 316 -11.32 18.69 -4.61
CA TYR A 316 -9.97 19.22 -4.84
C TYR A 316 -9.97 20.38 -5.85
N ARG A 317 -10.71 20.28 -6.97
CA ARG A 317 -10.83 21.37 -7.95
C ARG A 317 -11.45 22.63 -7.34
N ARG A 318 -12.46 22.46 -6.47
CA ARG A 318 -13.12 23.58 -5.78
C ARG A 318 -12.18 24.26 -4.77
N LEU A 319 -11.38 23.47 -4.05
CA LEU A 319 -10.45 23.96 -3.02
C LEU A 319 -9.14 24.52 -3.58
N CYS A 320 -8.68 24.00 -4.72
CA CYS A 320 -7.39 24.32 -5.32
C CYS A 320 -7.53 24.49 -6.84
N PRO A 321 -8.19 25.56 -7.33
CA PRO A 321 -8.38 25.82 -8.75
C PRO A 321 -7.06 25.93 -9.52
N ASP A 322 -6.01 26.45 -8.87
CA ASP A 322 -4.67 26.58 -9.46
C ASP A 322 -3.89 25.26 -9.56
N GLY A 323 -4.48 24.13 -9.13
CA GLY A 323 -3.78 22.84 -9.05
C GLY A 323 -2.65 22.82 -8.01
N SER A 324 -2.75 23.68 -7.00
CA SER A 324 -1.77 23.78 -5.91
C SER A 324 -1.82 22.57 -4.97
N ILE A 325 -0.66 22.07 -4.54
CA ILE A 325 -0.55 20.96 -3.59
C ILE A 325 -0.75 21.43 -2.13
N ARG A 326 -1.01 22.73 -1.90
CA ARG A 326 -1.15 23.37 -0.57
C ARG A 326 -2.53 23.13 0.07
N ILE A 327 -2.99 21.89 0.04
CA ILE A 327 -4.33 21.47 0.49
C ILE A 327 -4.61 21.85 1.95
N LEU A 328 -3.62 21.75 2.84
CA LEU A 328 -3.78 22.12 4.25
C LEU A 328 -4.06 23.62 4.45
N ARG A 329 -3.49 24.49 3.60
CA ARG A 329 -3.76 25.93 3.64
C ARG A 329 -5.17 26.21 3.13
N ALA A 330 -5.58 25.54 2.06
CA ALA A 330 -6.93 25.65 1.51
C ALA A 330 -8.00 25.18 2.51
N LEU A 331 -7.78 24.05 3.18
CA LEU A 331 -8.66 23.55 4.24
C LEU A 331 -8.75 24.53 5.42
N ARG A 332 -7.61 25.01 5.94
CA ARG A 332 -7.60 26.02 7.02
C ARG A 332 -8.36 27.29 6.66
N ASN A 333 -8.30 27.72 5.39
CA ASN A 333 -9.04 28.88 4.91
C ASN A 333 -10.54 28.61 4.73
N ARG A 334 -10.94 27.35 4.46
CA ARG A 334 -12.34 26.91 4.42
C ARG A 334 -12.95 26.99 5.81
N ASP A 335 -12.28 26.41 6.80
CA ASP A 335 -12.78 26.31 8.19
C ASP A 335 -12.86 27.69 8.88
N ARG A 336 -12.09 28.68 8.41
CA ARG A 336 -12.21 30.08 8.88
C ARG A 336 -13.40 30.84 8.30
N LYS A 337 -14.00 30.34 7.22
CA LYS A 337 -15.11 30.99 6.50
C LYS A 337 -16.47 30.38 6.85
N SER A 338 -16.51 29.25 7.56
CA SER A 338 -17.72 28.66 8.17
C SER A 338 -17.90 29.19 9.58
#